data_AF-A0A4Q5NQX6-F1
#
_entry.id   AF-A0A4Q5NQX6-F1
#
_cell.length_a   1.000
_cell.length_b   1.000
_cell.length_c   1.000
_cell.angle_alpha   90.00
_cell.angle_beta   90.00
_cell.angle_gamma   90.00
#
_symmetry.space_group_name_H-M   'P 1'
#
loop_
_entity.id
_entity.type
_entity.pdbx_description
1 polymer ?
#
loop_
_entity_poly.entity_id
_entity_poly.type
_entity_poly.pdbx_seq_one_letter_code
_entity_poly.pdbx_strand_id
1 'polypeptide(L)'
;MTEQEAEVFAARLRRIWDVIAPVILEITGPVAIFNTSLSKDVQFRVTVVDGASTYYALHETGADFTLLACDDSDVTDIFKPYFWHPNFVDPQHSRQLEWMPSFRRGLFLSGVPIEATAHEKAEWMQGFSREELELWNLKI
;
A
#
# COMPACT_ATOMS: atom_id res chain seq x y z
N MET A 1 -13.88 -5.06 10.85
CA MET A 1 -13.53 -6.05 9.79
C MET A 1 -13.65 -7.47 10.35
N THR A 2 -14.32 -8.37 9.64
CA THR A 2 -14.41 -9.82 9.95
C THR A 2 -13.19 -10.58 9.43
N GLU A 3 -12.97 -11.81 9.90
CA GLU A 3 -11.88 -12.67 9.40
C GLU A 3 -11.99 -12.92 7.89
N GLN A 4 -13.20 -13.19 7.37
CA GLN A 4 -13.43 -13.37 5.95
C GLN A 4 -13.13 -12.10 5.14
N GLU A 5 -13.55 -10.92 5.63
CA GLU A 5 -13.22 -9.64 4.99
C GLU A 5 -11.70 -9.41 4.94
N ALA A 6 -11.00 -9.77 6.02
CA ALA A 6 -9.55 -9.64 6.12
C ALA A 6 -8.80 -10.61 5.18
N GLU A 7 -9.30 -11.84 5.00
CA GLU A 7 -8.76 -12.79 4.02
C GLU A 7 -8.94 -12.31 2.58
N VAL A 8 -10.13 -11.81 2.24
CA VAL A 8 -10.41 -11.24 0.91
C VAL A 8 -9.51 -10.03 0.66
N PHE A 9 -9.37 -9.16 1.65
CA PHE A 9 -8.48 -7.99 1.57
C PHE A 9 -7.01 -8.42 1.40
N ALA A 10 -6.55 -9.41 2.16
CA ALA A 10 -5.19 -9.94 2.04
C ALA A 10 -4.95 -10.57 0.65
N ALA A 11 -5.91 -11.33 0.10
CA ALA A 11 -5.81 -11.90 -1.23
C ALA A 11 -5.72 -10.81 -2.31
N ARG A 12 -6.51 -9.74 -2.18
CA ARG A 12 -6.43 -8.55 -3.05
C ARG A 12 -5.05 -7.90 -2.95
N LEU A 13 -4.53 -7.65 -1.74
CA LEU A 13 -3.21 -7.04 -1.56
C LEU A 13 -2.09 -7.91 -2.16
N ARG A 14 -2.13 -9.23 -1.98
CA ARG A 14 -1.17 -10.14 -2.64
C ARG A 14 -1.19 -9.97 -4.16
N ARG A 15 -2.38 -9.86 -4.75
CA ARG A 15 -2.56 -9.70 -6.20
C ARG A 15 -2.06 -8.35 -6.72
N ILE A 16 -2.31 -7.27 -5.98
CA ILE A 16 -1.92 -5.90 -6.39
C ILE A 16 -0.40 -5.70 -6.29
N TRP A 17 0.17 -6.15 -5.17
CA TRP A 17 1.55 -5.88 -4.79
C TRP A 17 2.54 -6.97 -5.23
N ASP A 18 2.05 -8.01 -5.92
CA ASP A 18 2.83 -9.14 -6.44
C ASP A 18 3.77 -9.74 -5.39
N VAL A 19 3.17 -10.05 -4.23
CA VAL A 19 3.90 -10.42 -3.01
C VAL A 19 4.52 -11.81 -3.15
N ILE A 20 5.81 -11.93 -2.82
CA ILE A 20 6.59 -13.18 -2.96
C ILE A 20 6.53 -14.05 -1.69
N ALA A 21 6.32 -13.42 -0.53
CA ALA A 21 6.39 -14.07 0.78
C ALA A 21 5.00 -14.43 1.34
N PRO A 22 4.94 -15.32 2.35
CA PRO A 22 3.73 -15.49 3.14
C PRO A 22 3.25 -14.15 3.70
N VAL A 23 1.95 -13.94 3.66
CA VAL A 23 1.33 -12.78 4.31
C VAL A 23 1.02 -13.16 5.74
N ILE A 24 1.47 -12.32 6.65
CA ILE A 24 1.06 -12.37 8.05
C ILE A 24 -0.11 -11.40 8.20
N LEU A 25 -1.27 -11.94 8.57
CA LEU A 25 -2.46 -11.16 8.90
C LEU A 25 -2.67 -11.27 10.41
N GLU A 26 -2.56 -10.16 11.11
CA GLU A 26 -2.80 -10.05 12.55
C GLU A 26 -4.04 -9.19 12.78
N ILE A 27 -5.02 -9.71 13.52
CA ILE A 27 -6.22 -8.96 13.90
C ILE A 27 -6.23 -8.80 15.41
N THR A 28 -6.15 -7.56 15.89
CA THR A 28 -6.17 -7.21 17.32
C THR A 28 -7.20 -6.12 17.57
N GLY A 29 -8.36 -6.50 18.08
CA GLY A 29 -9.46 -5.56 18.35
C GLY A 29 -9.90 -4.85 17.06
N PRO A 30 -9.86 -3.51 17.00
CA PRO A 30 -10.24 -2.75 15.80
C PRO A 30 -9.13 -2.68 14.74
N VAL A 31 -7.97 -3.30 14.97
CA VAL A 31 -6.80 -3.16 14.08
C VAL A 31 -6.56 -4.47 13.33
N ALA A 32 -6.46 -4.39 12.01
CA ALA A 32 -5.95 -5.46 11.16
C ALA A 32 -4.62 -5.04 10.53
N ILE A 33 -3.58 -5.86 10.69
CA ILE A 33 -2.25 -5.62 10.15
C ILE A 33 -1.94 -6.70 9.13
N PHE A 34 -1.72 -6.27 7.89
CA PHE A 34 -1.13 -7.07 6.83
C PHE A 34 0.36 -6.76 6.77
N ASN A 35 1.21 -7.78 6.91
CA ASN A 35 2.65 -7.62 6.80
C ASN A 35 3.23 -8.69 5.88
N THR A 36 4.12 -8.27 4.98
CA THR A 36 4.76 -9.18 4.03
C THR A 36 6.06 -8.60 3.46
N SER A 37 6.73 -9.38 2.61
CA SER A 37 7.93 -8.96 1.89
C SER A 37 7.65 -8.88 0.39
N LEU A 38 7.95 -7.73 -0.22
CA LEU A 38 7.93 -7.56 -1.68
C LEU A 38 9.25 -8.03 -2.30
N SER A 39 10.33 -8.00 -1.54
CA SER A 39 11.63 -8.55 -1.93
C SER A 39 12.42 -8.95 -0.67
N LYS A 40 13.65 -9.45 -0.84
CA LYS A 40 14.55 -9.74 0.29
C LYS A 40 14.83 -8.49 1.16
N ASP A 41 14.83 -7.31 0.55
CA ASP A 41 15.25 -6.07 1.19
C ASP A 41 14.07 -5.13 1.47
N VAL A 42 12.84 -5.49 1.09
CA VAL A 42 11.67 -4.61 1.22
C VAL A 42 10.49 -5.33 1.84
N GLN A 43 10.04 -4.80 2.97
CA GLN A 43 8.80 -5.17 3.65
C GLN A 43 7.69 -4.21 3.29
N PHE A 44 6.47 -4.74 3.24
CA PHE A 44 5.25 -3.99 3.01
C PHE A 44 4.27 -4.27 4.14
N ARG A 45 3.76 -3.18 4.73
CA ARG A 45 2.80 -3.21 5.82
C ARG A 45 1.56 -2.41 5.44
N VAL A 46 0.40 -2.98 5.70
CA VAL A 46 -0.88 -2.25 5.70
C VAL A 46 -1.50 -2.39 7.08
N THR A 47 -1.82 -1.27 7.71
CA THR A 47 -2.56 -1.23 8.98
C THR A 47 -3.93 -0.64 8.70
N VAL A 48 -4.98 -1.42 8.90
CA VAL A 48 -6.37 -0.97 8.81
C VAL A 48 -6.90 -0.81 10.23
N VAL A 49 -7.37 0.39 10.56
CA VAL A 49 -8.06 0.66 11.81
C VAL A 49 -9.53 0.85 11.50
N ASP A 50 -10.37 -0.05 12.02
CA ASP A 50 -11.80 -0.10 11.74
C ASP A 50 -12.48 1.25 12.02
N GLY A 51 -13.11 1.82 11.00
CA GLY A 51 -13.80 3.11 11.07
C GLY A 51 -12.91 4.35 11.21
N ALA A 52 -11.59 4.23 11.07
CA ALA A 52 -10.67 5.36 11.24
C ALA A 52 -9.78 5.61 10.02
N SER A 53 -8.80 4.74 9.75
CA SER A 53 -7.80 5.01 8.72
C SER A 53 -7.14 3.73 8.22
N THR A 54 -6.65 3.76 6.98
CA THR A 54 -5.73 2.77 6.44
C THR A 54 -4.37 3.39 6.24
N TYR A 55 -3.33 2.71 6.73
CA TYR A 55 -1.94 3.11 6.59
C TYR A 55 -1.18 2.11 5.75
N TYR A 56 -0.51 2.57 4.71
CA TYR A 56 0.36 1.78 3.84
C TYR A 56 1.79 2.22 4.06
N ALA A 57 2.70 1.26 4.23
CA ALA A 57 4.11 1.55 4.42
C ALA A 57 5.02 0.51 3.75
N LEU A 58 6.08 0.99 3.12
CA LEU A 58 7.22 0.20 2.70
C LEU A 58 8.40 0.47 3.63
N HIS A 59 9.06 -0.59 4.07
CA HIS A 59 10.22 -0.53 4.94
C HIS A 59 11.37 -1.29 4.30
N GLU A 60 12.61 -0.83 4.53
CA GLU A 60 13.77 -1.66 4.23
C GLU A 60 13.94 -2.72 5.32
N THR A 61 14.17 -3.97 4.93
CA THR A 61 14.36 -5.07 5.89
C THR A 61 15.56 -4.78 6.78
N GLY A 62 15.36 -4.76 8.10
CA GLY A 62 16.42 -4.51 9.07
C GLY A 62 16.78 -3.04 9.27
N ALA A 63 16.06 -2.12 8.62
CA ALA A 63 16.17 -0.68 8.89
C ALA A 63 15.14 -0.23 9.93
N ASP A 64 15.49 0.79 10.71
CA ASP A 64 14.59 1.41 11.70
C ASP A 64 13.64 2.46 11.09
N PHE A 65 13.58 2.58 9.75
CA PHE A 65 12.81 3.63 9.08
C PHE A 65 11.90 3.13 7.96
N THR A 66 10.90 3.95 7.64
CA THR A 66 9.93 3.70 6.57
C THR A 66 10.41 4.38 5.29
N LEU A 67 10.56 3.61 4.21
CA LEU A 67 10.91 4.13 2.89
C LEU A 67 9.81 5.04 2.36
N LEU A 68 8.57 4.55 2.36
CA LEU A 68 7.41 5.20 1.78
C LEU A 68 6.20 4.95 2.65
N ALA A 69 5.39 5.98 2.88
CA ALA A 69 4.20 5.91 3.69
C ALA A 69 3.03 6.64 3.02
N CYS A 70 1.82 6.20 3.32
CA CYS A 70 0.58 6.87 2.95
C CYS A 70 -0.49 6.52 4.01
N ASP A 71 -1.05 7.52 4.69
CA ASP A 71 -2.19 7.36 5.61
C ASP A 71 -3.43 8.05 5.09
N ASP A 72 -4.58 7.39 5.29
CA ASP A 72 -5.92 7.96 5.10
C ASP A 72 -6.36 8.81 6.33
N SER A 73 -5.39 9.38 7.07
CA SER A 73 -5.70 10.12 8.31
C SER A 73 -5.94 11.61 8.06
N ASP A 74 -5.51 12.11 6.90
CA ASP A 74 -5.59 13.52 6.55
C ASP A 74 -6.91 13.83 5.82
N VAL A 75 -7.55 14.95 6.18
CA VAL A 75 -8.94 15.32 5.77
C VAL A 75 -9.03 15.75 4.29
N THR A 76 -8.04 15.39 3.47
CA THR A 76 -7.97 15.75 2.06
C THR A 76 -8.47 14.61 1.18
N ASP A 77 -9.26 14.93 0.16
CA ASP A 77 -9.77 13.93 -0.80
C ASP A 77 -8.68 13.18 -1.59
N ILE A 78 -7.42 13.62 -1.51
CA ILE A 78 -6.28 13.09 -2.27
C ILE A 78 -5.09 12.86 -1.35
N PHE A 79 -4.68 11.59 -1.20
CA PHE A 79 -3.52 11.20 -0.42
C PHE A 79 -2.22 11.34 -1.21
N LYS A 80 -1.18 11.81 -0.52
CA LYS A 80 0.15 12.00 -1.08
C LYS A 80 1.14 11.06 -0.39
N PRO A 81 1.70 10.07 -1.09
CA PRO A 81 2.79 9.26 -0.56
C PRO A 81 3.95 10.16 -0.11
N TYR A 82 4.47 9.91 1.07
CA TYR A 82 5.58 10.67 1.63
C TYR A 82 6.67 9.75 2.17
N PHE A 83 7.87 10.29 2.31
CA PHE A 83 8.98 9.62 2.96
C PHE A 83 8.87 9.86 4.46
N TRP A 84 8.87 8.80 5.26
CA TRP A 84 8.88 8.94 6.72
C TRP A 84 10.24 8.53 7.26
N HIS A 85 11.09 9.53 7.52
CA HIS A 85 12.37 9.31 8.17
C HIS A 85 12.40 10.11 9.48
N PRO A 86 12.46 9.46 10.66
CA PRO A 86 12.42 10.18 11.93
C PRO A 86 13.65 11.05 12.18
N ASN A 87 14.80 10.80 11.51
CA ASN A 87 16.04 11.56 11.75
C ASN A 87 16.95 11.65 10.50
N PHE A 88 16.80 12.68 9.65
CA PHE A 88 17.68 13.10 8.53
C PHE A 88 17.12 12.93 7.11
N VAL A 89 17.22 14.04 6.39
CA VAL A 89 17.16 14.19 4.93
C VAL A 89 18.49 13.67 4.38
N ASP A 90 18.59 12.37 4.07
CA ASP A 90 19.68 11.91 3.21
C ASP A 90 19.22 11.94 1.75
N PRO A 91 19.76 12.85 0.92
CA PRO A 91 19.48 12.91 -0.51
C PRO A 91 19.97 11.67 -1.31
N GLN A 92 20.62 10.67 -0.67
CA GLN A 92 21.08 9.45 -1.34
C GLN A 92 20.11 8.26 -1.31
N HIS A 93 18.86 8.43 -0.87
CA HIS A 93 17.88 7.34 -0.92
C HIS A 93 17.34 7.07 -2.33
N SER A 94 18.23 6.73 -3.27
CA SER A 94 17.92 6.27 -4.64
C SER A 94 16.80 5.23 -4.69
N ARG A 95 16.75 4.34 -3.69
CA ARG A 95 15.70 3.34 -3.53
C ARG A 95 14.30 3.94 -3.31
N GLN A 96 14.18 5.06 -2.60
CA GLN A 96 12.88 5.70 -2.41
C GLN A 96 12.28 6.17 -3.75
N LEU A 97 13.12 6.75 -4.62
CA LEU A 97 12.72 7.15 -5.97
C LEU A 97 12.43 5.95 -6.86
N GLU A 98 13.19 4.87 -6.71
CA GLU A 98 12.99 3.61 -7.43
C GLU A 98 11.64 2.95 -7.09
N TRP A 99 11.26 2.94 -5.81
CA TRP A 99 10.03 2.28 -5.34
C TRP A 99 8.78 3.16 -5.46
N MET A 100 8.93 4.48 -5.60
CA MET A 100 7.80 5.42 -5.65
C MET A 100 6.78 5.08 -6.76
N PRO A 101 7.16 4.79 -8.02
CA PRO A 101 6.19 4.42 -9.07
C PRO A 101 5.38 3.17 -8.70
N SER A 102 6.05 2.12 -8.22
CA SER A 102 5.42 0.87 -7.80
C SER A 102 4.49 1.08 -6.59
N PHE A 103 4.91 1.92 -5.64
CA PHE A 103 4.10 2.26 -4.47
C PHE A 103 2.84 3.04 -4.85
N ARG A 104 2.94 4.07 -5.71
CA ARG A 104 1.78 4.82 -6.22
C ARG A 104 0.81 3.90 -6.96
N ARG A 105 1.29 3.04 -7.85
CA ARG A 105 0.46 2.03 -8.52
C ARG A 105 -0.26 1.14 -7.52
N GLY A 106 0.46 0.61 -6.53
CA GLY A 106 -0.11 -0.27 -5.50
C GLY A 106 -1.17 0.42 -4.66
N LEU A 107 -0.96 1.69 -4.27
CA LEU A 107 -1.95 2.50 -3.56
C LEU A 107 -3.23 2.72 -4.39
N PHE A 108 -3.08 3.16 -5.65
CA PHE A 108 -4.21 3.36 -6.55
C PHE A 108 -5.04 2.09 -6.69
N LEU A 109 -4.41 0.95 -6.98
CA LEU A 109 -5.09 -0.34 -7.14
C LEU A 109 -5.67 -0.85 -5.80
N SER A 110 -5.13 -0.40 -4.66
CA SER A 110 -5.68 -0.67 -3.33
C SER A 110 -6.89 0.23 -2.99
N GLY A 111 -7.30 1.11 -3.91
CA GLY A 111 -8.45 2.00 -3.75
C GLY A 111 -8.12 3.31 -3.03
N VAL A 112 -6.85 3.59 -2.76
CA VAL A 112 -6.42 4.84 -2.14
C VAL A 112 -6.55 5.97 -3.17
N PRO A 113 -7.30 7.04 -2.89
CA PRO A 113 -7.44 8.16 -3.81
C PRO A 113 -6.13 8.96 -3.82
N ILE A 114 -5.22 8.62 -4.72
CA ILE A 114 -3.98 9.36 -4.96
C ILE A 114 -4.09 10.20 -6.23
N GLU A 115 -3.27 11.24 -6.33
CA GLU A 115 -3.14 12.00 -7.57
C GLU A 115 -2.46 11.14 -8.63
N ALA A 116 -3.11 10.98 -9.79
CA ALA A 116 -2.57 10.29 -10.95
C ALA A 116 -3.25 10.80 -12.22
N THR A 117 -2.48 10.90 -13.29
CA THR A 117 -2.97 11.26 -14.62
C THR A 117 -3.87 10.15 -15.19
N ALA A 118 -4.74 10.48 -16.14
CA ALA A 118 -5.56 9.49 -16.84
C ALA A 118 -4.71 8.41 -17.54
N HIS A 119 -3.52 8.80 -18.02
CA HIS A 119 -2.57 7.88 -18.63
C HIS A 119 -1.97 6.90 -17.61
N GLU A 120 -1.46 7.39 -16.47
CA GLU A 120 -0.96 6.53 -15.38
C GLU A 120 -2.03 5.54 -14.91
N LYS A 121 -3.26 6.01 -14.67
CA LYS A 121 -4.38 5.14 -14.29
C LYS A 121 -4.63 4.05 -15.33
N ALA A 122 -4.67 4.41 -16.62
CA ALA A 122 -4.89 3.47 -17.70
C ALA A 122 -3.77 2.43 -17.80
N GLU A 123 -2.51 2.83 -17.62
CA GLU A 123 -1.36 1.93 -17.59
C GLU A 123 -1.40 0.99 -16.37
N TRP A 124 -1.71 1.51 -15.18
CA TRP A 124 -1.73 0.72 -13.95
C TRP A 124 -2.81 -0.34 -13.92
N MET A 125 -3.94 -0.10 -14.59
CA MET A 125 -5.02 -1.06 -14.74
C MET A 125 -4.72 -2.17 -15.76
N GLN A 126 -3.67 -2.04 -16.58
CA GLN A 126 -3.29 -3.11 -17.51
C GLN A 126 -2.88 -4.37 -16.74
N GLY A 127 -3.36 -5.53 -17.19
CA GLY A 127 -3.09 -6.82 -16.57
C GLY A 127 -4.08 -7.25 -15.49
N PHE A 128 -5.12 -6.45 -15.24
CA PHE A 128 -6.27 -6.83 -14.41
C PHE A 128 -7.54 -6.94 -15.24
N SER A 129 -8.42 -7.88 -14.85
CA SER A 129 -9.72 -8.01 -15.49
C SER A 129 -10.66 -6.89 -15.04
N ARG A 130 -11.69 -6.61 -15.84
CA ARG A 130 -12.71 -5.62 -15.49
C ARG A 130 -13.42 -6.00 -14.19
N GLU A 131 -13.70 -7.29 -14.00
CA GLU A 131 -14.33 -7.84 -12.81
C GLU A 131 -13.45 -7.63 -11.57
N GLU A 132 -12.13 -7.83 -11.67
CA GLU A 132 -11.19 -7.51 -10.57
C GLU A 132 -11.29 -6.02 -10.19
N LEU A 133 -11.23 -5.12 -11.19
CA LEU A 133 -11.27 -3.68 -10.96
C LEU A 133 -12.62 -3.20 -10.38
N GLU A 134 -13.73 -3.78 -10.83
CA GLU A 134 -15.08 -3.51 -10.29
C GLU A 134 -15.23 -4.02 -8.86
N LEU A 135 -14.73 -5.23 -8.55
CA LEU A 135 -14.71 -5.78 -7.17
C LEU A 135 -13.88 -4.94 -6.21
N TRP A 136 -12.87 -4.24 -6.72
CA TRP A 136 -11.99 -3.37 -5.95
C TRP A 136 -12.56 -1.98 -5.70
N ASN A 137 -13.71 -1.67 -6.31
CA ASN A 137 -14.43 -0.41 -6.20
C ASN A 137 -13.51 0.81 -6.42
N LEU A 138 -12.65 0.73 -7.44
CA LEU A 138 -11.74 1.82 -7.77
C LEU A 138 -12.53 3.05 -8.22
N LYS A 139 -12.26 4.21 -7.62
CA LYS A 139 -12.78 5.50 -8.09
C LYS A 139 -11.99 5.90 -9.35
N ILE A 140 -12.45 5.44 -10.52
CA ILE A 140 -11.82 5.71 -11.82
C ILE A 140 -12.07 7.17 -12.24
#